data_AF-A0A519KPS9-F1
#
_entry.id   AF-A0A519KPS9-F1
#
_cell.length_a   1.000
_cell.length_b   1.000
_cell.length_c   1.000
_cell.angle_alpha   90.00
_cell.angle_beta   90.00
_cell.angle_gamma   90.00
#
_symmetry.space_group_name_H-M   'P 1'
#
loop_
_entity.id
_entity.type
_entity.pdbx_description
1 polymer ?
#
loop_
_entity_poly.entity_id
_entity_poly.type
_entity_poly.pdbx_seq_one_letter_code
_entity_poly.pdbx_strand_id
1 'polypeptide(L)'
;APDPTMTQPVTFVRPDAPPIWLGHGTADTVVHDDDTIILSDRLKAVGAPVEAKLYPGLSHADLIATFSPLFRKKAPVLDDVTGFLQRVLA
;
A
#
# COMPACT_ATOMS: atom_id res chain seq x y z
N ALA A 1 7.67 -14.49 -15.63
CA ALA A 1 8.88 -14.03 -16.34
C ALA A 1 9.98 -15.09 -16.20
N PRO A 2 11.00 -15.14 -17.07
CA PRO A 2 12.12 -16.08 -16.93
C PRO A 2 12.85 -15.96 -15.58
N ASP A 3 12.89 -14.76 -15.00
CA ASP A 3 13.34 -14.48 -13.64
C ASP A 3 12.15 -13.98 -12.79
N PRO A 4 11.72 -14.71 -11.73
CA PRO A 4 10.64 -14.29 -10.84
C PRO A 4 10.94 -13.01 -10.06
N THR A 5 12.20 -12.68 -9.81
CA THR A 5 12.57 -11.46 -9.05
C THR A 5 12.23 -10.19 -9.83
N MET A 6 12.22 -10.29 -11.16
CA MET A 6 11.84 -9.19 -12.06
C MET A 6 10.34 -8.87 -12.03
N THR A 7 9.51 -9.71 -11.38
CA THR A 7 8.09 -9.39 -11.15
C THR A 7 7.85 -8.72 -9.80
N GLN A 8 8.88 -8.57 -8.97
CA GLN A 8 8.75 -8.07 -7.60
C GLN A 8 9.13 -6.58 -7.54
N PRO A 9 8.22 -5.68 -7.13
CA PRO A 9 8.51 -4.24 -7.05
C PRO A 9 9.69 -3.89 -6.14
N VAL A 10 9.91 -4.70 -5.10
CA VAL A 10 11.03 -4.52 -4.15
C VAL A 10 12.41 -4.52 -4.83
N THR A 11 12.54 -5.18 -5.99
CA THR A 11 13.76 -5.22 -6.80
C THR A 11 14.13 -3.85 -7.40
N PHE A 12 13.16 -2.93 -7.50
CA PHE A 12 13.30 -1.65 -8.20
C PHE A 12 13.26 -0.42 -7.27
N VAL A 13 13.42 -0.64 -5.97
CA VAL A 13 13.46 0.44 -4.97
C VAL A 13 14.61 1.40 -5.25
N ARG A 14 14.32 2.70 -5.20
CA ARG A 14 15.25 3.79 -5.52
C ARG A 14 14.93 5.05 -4.72
N PRO A 15 15.93 5.88 -4.37
CA PRO A 15 15.75 7.10 -3.56
C PRO A 15 14.88 8.17 -4.26
N ASP A 16 14.88 8.20 -5.59
CA ASP A 16 14.11 9.13 -6.43
C ASP A 16 12.71 8.61 -6.80
N ALA A 17 12.21 7.60 -6.08
CA ALA A 17 10.83 7.17 -6.23
C ALA A 17 9.88 8.36 -5.93
N PRO A 18 8.77 8.51 -6.68
CA PRO A 18 7.75 9.48 -6.31
C PRO A 18 7.20 9.13 -4.92
N PRO A 19 6.48 10.06 -4.26
CA PRO A 19 5.74 9.72 -3.05
C PRO A 19 4.83 8.50 -3.29
N ILE A 20 5.00 7.47 -2.48
CA ILE A 20 4.22 6.23 -2.56
C ILE A 20 3.35 6.08 -1.31
N TRP A 21 2.11 5.66 -1.51
CA TRP A 21 1.22 5.25 -0.44
C TRP A 21 0.88 3.76 -0.59
N LEU A 22 1.03 2.99 0.49
CA LEU A 22 0.77 1.56 0.55
C LEU A 22 -0.32 1.27 1.59
N GLY A 23 -1.43 0.68 1.18
CA GLY A 23 -2.52 0.30 2.08
C GLY A 23 -2.85 -1.18 1.94
N HIS A 24 -2.92 -1.93 3.05
CA HIS A 24 -3.13 -3.39 3.01
C HIS A 24 -4.02 -3.88 4.16
N GLY A 25 -4.82 -4.92 3.92
CA GLY A 25 -5.64 -5.56 4.95
C GLY A 25 -4.94 -6.73 5.63
N THR A 26 -4.90 -6.78 6.96
CA THR A 26 -4.14 -7.83 7.68
C THR A 26 -4.81 -9.21 7.66
N ALA A 27 -6.02 -9.33 7.11
CA ALA A 27 -6.71 -10.61 6.92
C ALA A 27 -6.78 -10.99 5.41
N ASP A 28 -5.97 -10.34 4.57
CA ASP A 28 -5.77 -10.75 3.19
C ASP A 28 -4.97 -12.05 3.14
N THR A 29 -5.56 -13.07 2.50
CA THR A 29 -4.95 -14.38 2.27
C THR A 29 -4.66 -14.66 0.80
N VAL A 30 -4.97 -13.71 -0.08
CA VAL A 30 -4.65 -13.75 -1.51
C VAL A 30 -3.25 -13.17 -1.73
N VAL A 31 -2.97 -12.03 -1.10
CA VAL A 31 -1.66 -11.38 -1.07
C VAL A 31 -1.39 -10.96 0.38
N HIS A 32 -0.31 -11.46 0.97
CA HIS A 32 -0.01 -11.21 2.38
C HIS A 32 0.48 -9.76 2.59
N ASP A 33 0.20 -9.20 3.77
CA ASP A 33 0.61 -7.83 4.14
C ASP A 33 2.13 -7.67 4.29
N ASP A 34 2.86 -8.77 4.44
CA ASP A 34 4.33 -8.83 4.39
C ASP A 34 4.91 -8.10 3.17
N ASP A 35 4.28 -8.20 1.99
CA ASP A 35 4.76 -7.53 0.78
C ASP A 35 4.72 -5.99 0.93
N THR A 36 3.68 -5.46 1.58
CA THR A 36 3.58 -4.02 1.89
C THR A 36 4.63 -3.60 2.92
N ILE A 37 4.86 -4.41 3.96
CA ILE A 37 5.86 -4.14 5.00
C ILE A 37 7.25 -4.10 4.37
N ILE A 38 7.62 -5.14 3.62
CA ILE A 38 8.93 -5.27 2.98
C ILE A 38 9.18 -4.10 2.02
N LEU A 39 8.22 -3.74 1.17
CA LEU A 39 8.39 -2.64 0.22
C LEU A 39 8.53 -1.29 0.94
N SER A 40 7.70 -1.03 1.95
CA SER A 40 7.78 0.17 2.80
C SER A 40 9.17 0.30 3.42
N ASP A 41 9.67 -0.76 4.05
CA ASP A 41 10.94 -0.72 4.77
C ASP A 41 12.13 -0.50 3.83
N ARG A 42 12.09 -1.10 2.64
CA ARG A 42 13.12 -0.89 1.61
C ARG A 42 13.08 0.55 1.06
N LEU A 43 11.90 1.10 0.78
CA LEU A 43 11.75 2.50 0.36
C LEU A 43 12.27 3.47 1.42
N LYS A 44 11.92 3.26 2.70
CA LYS A 44 12.45 4.05 3.83
C LYS A 44 13.97 3.94 3.95
N ALA A 45 14.54 2.75 3.79
CA ALA A 45 15.98 2.52 3.90
C ALA A 45 16.80 3.29 2.85
N VAL A 46 16.23 3.55 1.67
CA VAL A 46 16.87 4.40 0.63
C VAL A 46 16.46 5.87 0.72
N GLY A 47 15.64 6.27 1.70
CA GLY A 47 15.18 7.64 1.89
C GLY A 47 14.08 8.08 0.93
N ALA A 48 13.42 7.14 0.23
CA ALA A 48 12.29 7.46 -0.63
C ALA A 48 11.04 7.83 0.21
N PRO A 49 10.23 8.80 -0.24
CA PRO A 49 9.00 9.18 0.45
C PRO A 49 7.95 8.07 0.35
N VAL A 50 7.62 7.46 1.48
CA VAL A 50 6.58 6.42 1.55
C VAL A 50 5.74 6.53 2.81
N GLU A 51 4.43 6.35 2.65
CA GLU A 51 3.48 6.15 3.74
C GLU A 51 2.87 4.76 3.60
N ALA A 52 2.80 4.00 4.69
CA ALA A 52 2.21 2.66 4.70
C ALA A 52 1.21 2.51 5.85
N LYS A 53 0.08 1.87 5.59
CA LYS A 53 -0.96 1.60 6.59
C LYS A 53 -1.54 0.19 6.44
N LEU A 54 -1.50 -0.56 7.54
CA LEU A 54 -2.17 -1.85 7.65
C LEU A 54 -3.53 -1.66 8.32
N TYR A 55 -4.57 -2.25 7.75
CA TYR A 55 -5.94 -2.17 8.23
C TYR A 55 -6.34 -3.50 8.87
N PRO A 56 -6.47 -3.55 10.22
CA PRO A 56 -6.76 -4.79 10.92
C PRO A 56 -8.06 -5.45 10.43
N GLY A 57 -7.99 -6.74 10.11
CA GLY A 57 -9.15 -7.57 9.81
C GLY A 57 -9.82 -7.32 8.45
N LEU A 58 -9.28 -6.45 7.60
CA LEU A 58 -9.73 -6.37 6.21
C LEU A 58 -9.17 -7.55 5.41
N SER A 59 -10.03 -8.24 4.67
CA SER A 59 -9.63 -9.17 3.62
C SER A 59 -9.21 -8.45 2.34
N HIS A 60 -8.75 -9.23 1.35
CA HIS A 60 -8.43 -8.75 0.00
C HIS A 60 -9.54 -7.88 -0.60
N ALA A 61 -10.77 -8.42 -0.61
CA ALA A 61 -11.92 -7.74 -1.21
C ALA A 61 -12.40 -6.56 -0.37
N ASP A 62 -12.25 -6.64 0.97
CA ASP A 62 -12.71 -5.58 1.87
C ASP A 62 -11.97 -4.26 1.66
N LEU A 63 -10.65 -4.34 1.41
CA LEU A 63 -9.82 -3.15 1.18
C LEU A 63 -10.41 -2.31 0.05
N ILE A 64 -10.73 -2.92 -1.09
CA ILE A 64 -11.34 -2.21 -2.22
C ILE A 64 -12.81 -1.88 -1.99
N ALA A 65 -13.56 -2.75 -1.30
CA ALA A 65 -14.97 -2.48 -0.97
C ALA A 65 -15.14 -1.16 -0.21
N THR A 66 -14.15 -0.74 0.59
CA THR A 66 -14.18 0.54 1.33
C THR A 66 -14.27 1.80 0.45
N PHE A 67 -14.07 1.70 -0.87
CA PHE A 67 -14.30 2.83 -1.79
C PHE A 67 -15.80 3.04 -2.07
N SER A 68 -16.62 2.00 -1.91
CA SER A 68 -18.08 2.07 -2.09
C SER A 68 -18.75 2.88 -0.98
N PRO A 69 -19.78 3.70 -1.29
CA PRO A 69 -20.63 4.34 -0.27
C PRO A 69 -21.20 3.38 0.77
N LEU A 70 -21.48 2.13 0.37
CA LEU A 70 -22.10 1.14 1.24
C LEU A 70 -21.15 0.61 2.32
N PHE A 71 -19.85 0.51 2.01
CA PHE A 71 -18.88 -0.19 2.86
C PHE A 71 -17.73 0.68 3.39
N ARG A 72 -17.63 1.95 2.96
CA ARG A 72 -16.55 2.88 3.36
C ARG A 72 -16.39 3.14 4.86
N LYS A 73 -17.40 2.81 5.67
CA LYS A 73 -17.31 2.94 7.13
C LYS A 73 -16.55 1.79 7.80
N LYS A 74 -16.19 0.73 7.07
CA LYS A 74 -15.44 -0.41 7.62
C LYS A 74 -13.99 -0.03 7.98
N ALA A 75 -13.39 0.88 7.22
CA ALA A 75 -12.06 1.43 7.46
C ALA A 75 -11.86 2.73 6.68
N PRO A 76 -11.02 3.67 7.13
CA PRO A 76 -10.85 4.99 6.53
C PRO A 76 -9.98 5.02 5.26
N VAL A 77 -9.90 3.91 4.51
CA VAL A 77 -8.98 3.74 3.37
C VAL A 77 -9.10 4.86 2.33
N LEU A 78 -10.34 5.24 1.99
CA LEU A 78 -10.60 6.32 1.02
C LEU A 78 -10.11 7.68 1.54
N ASP A 79 -10.35 7.99 2.81
CA ASP A 79 -9.92 9.25 3.41
C ASP A 79 -8.40 9.30 3.54
N ASP A 80 -7.76 8.18 3.89
CA ASP A 80 -6.30 8.08 4.01
C ASP A 80 -5.59 8.30 2.66
N VAL A 81 -6.03 7.59 1.59
CA VAL A 81 -5.40 7.73 0.27
C VAL A 81 -5.68 9.09 -0.36
N THR A 82 -6.88 9.64 -0.21
CA THR A 82 -7.19 10.98 -0.75
C THR A 82 -6.45 12.07 0.02
N GLY A 83 -6.33 11.95 1.34
CA GLY A 83 -5.52 12.85 2.15
C GLY A 83 -4.04 12.81 1.78
N PHE A 84 -3.49 11.62 1.48
CA PHE A 84 -2.14 11.50 0.94
C PHE A 84 -2.00 12.21 -0.41
N LEU A 85 -2.88 11.91 -1.37
CA LEU A 85 -2.85 12.52 -2.70
C LEU A 85 -2.95 14.04 -2.63
N GLN A 86 -3.83 14.59 -1.79
CA GLN A 86 -3.95 16.03 -1.57
C GLN A 86 -2.66 16.66 -1.02
N ARG A 87 -1.90 15.96 -0.16
CA ARG A 87 -0.63 16.49 0.36
C ARG A 87 0.51 16.47 -0.66
N VAL A 88 0.53 15.48 -1.56
CA VAL A 88 1.66 15.27 -2.47
C VAL A 88 1.45 15.83 -3.87
N LEU A 89 0.21 16.16 -4.24
CA LEU A 89 -0.15 16.73 -5.55
C LEU A 89 -0.53 18.22 -5.49
N ALA A 90 -0.64 18.80 -4.28
CA ALA A 90 -0.91 20.23 -4.11
C ALA A 90 0.32 21.11 -4.39
#